data_AF-A0A7K0SZG9-F1
#
_entry.id   AF-A0A7K0SZG9-F1
#
_cell.length_a   1.000
_cell.length_b   1.000
_cell.length_c   1.000
_cell.angle_alpha   90.00
_cell.angle_beta   90.00
_cell.angle_gamma   90.00
#
_symmetry.space_group_name_H-M   'P 1'
#
loop_
_entity.id
_entity.type
_entity.pdbx_description
1 polymer ?
#
loop_
_entity_poly.entity_id
_entity_poly.type
_entity_poly.pdbx_seq_one_letter_code
_entity_poly.pdbx_strand_id
1 'polypeptide(L)'
;MIYSDIAIAAFGIAVMVDLFIFKNSMLTRAAFWTSYAIILPFQLLTNWWLTSRNIVMYNPDAIIGVRICSAPVEDLLFGFALVLSVMGMWEFWGRKGLQRH
;
A
#
# COMPACT_ATOMS: atom_id res chain seq x y z
N MET A 1 9.14 -2.82 -18.43
CA MET A 1 9.00 -2.53 -16.99
C MET A 1 8.06 -3.56 -16.43
N ILE A 2 8.53 -4.37 -15.49
CA ILE A 2 7.72 -5.40 -14.85
C ILE A 2 6.81 -4.68 -13.84
N TYR A 3 5.57 -5.11 -13.66
CA TYR A 3 4.62 -4.47 -12.74
C TYR A 3 5.19 -4.42 -11.31
N SER A 4 5.93 -5.45 -10.94
CA SER A 4 6.67 -5.54 -9.68
C SER A 4 7.70 -4.43 -9.49
N ASP A 5 8.36 -3.95 -10.55
CA ASP A 5 9.33 -2.83 -10.44
C ASP A 5 8.61 -1.56 -9.99
N ILE A 6 7.40 -1.32 -10.50
CA ILE A 6 6.59 -0.15 -10.16
C ILE A 6 6.09 -0.26 -8.72
N ALA A 7 5.64 -1.44 -8.29
CA ALA A 7 5.18 -1.67 -6.92
C ALA A 7 6.31 -1.48 -5.90
N ILE A 8 7.51 -2.01 -6.18
CA ILE A 8 8.69 -1.86 -5.32
C ILE A 8 9.16 -0.39 -5.29
N ALA A 9 9.19 0.27 -6.45
CA ALA A 9 9.55 1.70 -6.53
C ALA A 9 8.54 2.57 -5.76
N ALA A 10 7.23 2.31 -5.91
CA ALA A 10 6.18 3.04 -5.20
C ALA A 10 6.29 2.84 -3.68
N PHE A 11 6.55 1.61 -3.23
CA PHE A 11 6.82 1.32 -1.83
C PHE A 11 8.05 2.07 -1.29
N GLY A 12 9.16 2.00 -2.02
CA GLY A 12 10.40 2.70 -1.65
C GLY A 12 10.21 4.21 -1.56
N ILE A 13 9.56 4.81 -2.57
CA ILE A 13 9.25 6.25 -2.60
C ILE A 13 8.33 6.62 -1.43
N ALA A 14 7.26 5.85 -1.18
CA ALA A 14 6.32 6.14 -0.10
C ALA A 14 7.02 6.14 1.28
N VAL A 15 7.88 5.16 1.53
CA VAL A 15 8.67 5.09 2.77
C VAL A 15 9.65 6.27 2.87
N MET A 16 10.36 6.61 1.78
CA MET A 16 11.26 7.76 1.77
C MET A 16 10.51 9.07 2.02
N VAL A 17 9.33 9.25 1.42
CA VAL A 17 8.50 10.44 1.59
C VAL A 17 8.01 10.56 3.05
N ASP A 18 7.54 9.47 3.66
CA ASP A 18 7.10 9.48 5.06
C ASP A 18 8.25 9.84 6.02
N LEU A 19 9.42 9.22 5.83
CA LEU A 19 10.58 9.38 6.72
C LEU A 19 11.28 10.73 6.52
N PHE A 20 11.53 11.16 5.29
CA PHE A 20 12.38 12.32 5.00
C PHE A 20 11.60 13.61 4.73
N ILE A 21 10.42 13.54 4.09
CA ILE A 21 9.65 14.73 3.72
C ILE A 21 8.64 15.08 4.80
N PHE A 22 7.75 14.14 5.14
CA PHE A 22 6.72 14.41 6.13
C PHE A 22 7.26 14.37 7.56
N LYS A 23 8.38 13.65 7.81
CA LYS A 23 8.97 13.45 9.14
C LYS A 23 7.92 13.06 10.19
N ASN A 24 6.89 12.35 9.73
CA ASN A 24 5.68 12.17 10.50
C ASN A 24 5.79 10.92 11.40
N SER A 25 6.81 10.07 11.15
CA SER A 25 7.02 8.75 11.75
C SER A 25 5.70 8.00 11.90
N MET A 26 4.90 7.95 10.83
CA MET A 26 3.60 7.29 10.86
C MET A 26 3.78 5.79 11.10
N LEU A 27 4.88 5.24 10.58
CA LEU A 27 5.30 3.86 10.80
C LEU A 27 5.54 3.51 12.29
N THR A 28 5.78 4.49 13.17
CA THR A 28 5.94 4.22 14.61
C THR A 28 4.64 4.35 15.40
N ARG A 29 3.52 4.73 14.75
CA ARG A 29 2.24 4.95 15.43
C ARG A 29 1.40 3.68 15.45
N ALA A 30 0.90 3.31 16.63
CA ALA A 30 0.00 2.17 16.78
C ALA A 30 -1.28 2.31 15.93
N ALA A 31 -1.81 3.54 15.77
CA ALA A 31 -2.99 3.80 14.94
C ALA A 31 -2.79 3.37 13.48
N PHE A 32 -1.60 3.60 12.91
CA PHE A 32 -1.27 3.18 11.54
C PHE A 32 -1.35 1.66 11.41
N TRP A 33 -0.70 0.93 12.33
CA TRP A 33 -0.70 -0.53 12.34
C TRP A 33 -2.08 -1.12 12.58
N THR A 34 -2.90 -0.51 13.44
CA THR A 34 -4.30 -0.94 13.66
C THR A 34 -5.12 -0.77 12.37
N SER A 35 -5.02 0.37 11.70
CA SER A 35 -5.71 0.60 10.43
C SER A 35 -5.26 -0.38 9.35
N TYR A 36 -3.95 -0.61 9.23
CA TYR A 36 -3.41 -1.56 8.25
C TYR A 36 -3.81 -3.01 8.58
N ALA A 37 -3.82 -3.40 9.86
CA ALA A 37 -4.27 -4.73 10.29
C ALA A 37 -5.74 -5.01 9.96
N ILE A 38 -6.59 -3.97 9.92
CA ILE A 38 -7.97 -4.09 9.44
C ILE A 38 -7.99 -4.27 7.93
N ILE A 39 -7.22 -3.49 7.17
CA ILE A 39 -7.23 -3.51 5.70
C ILE A 39 -6.67 -4.83 5.14
N LEU A 40 -5.62 -5.38 5.77
CA LEU A 40 -4.90 -6.56 5.29
C LEU A 40 -5.80 -7.79 5.04
N PRO A 41 -6.69 -8.24 5.95
CA PRO A 41 -7.58 -9.37 5.69
C PRO A 41 -8.58 -9.07 4.57
N PHE A 42 -9.12 -7.84 4.47
CA PHE A 42 -10.01 -7.48 3.38
C PHE A 42 -9.29 -7.47 2.04
N GLN A 43 -8.05 -6.97 2.00
CA GLN A 43 -7.22 -6.94 0.80
C GLN A 43 -6.91 -8.36 0.31
N LEU A 44 -6.62 -9.29 1.22
CA LEU A 44 -6.42 -10.70 0.87
C LEU A 44 -7.71 -11.36 0.39
N LEU A 45 -8.84 -11.14 1.07
CA LEU A 45 -10.14 -11.70 0.72
C LEU A 45 -10.62 -11.23 -0.66
N THR A 46 -10.54 -9.94 -0.94
CA THR A 46 -11.00 -9.37 -2.21
C THR A 46 -10.11 -9.79 -3.36
N ASN A 47 -8.78 -9.75 -3.18
CA ASN A 47 -7.86 -10.19 -4.22
C ASN A 47 -8.02 -11.69 -4.50
N TRP A 48 -8.15 -12.52 -3.46
CA TRP A 48 -8.41 -13.95 -3.63
C TRP A 48 -9.73 -14.19 -4.40
N TRP A 49 -10.80 -13.47 -4.04
CA TRP A 49 -12.11 -13.59 -4.70
C TRP A 49 -12.05 -13.17 -6.17
N LEU A 50 -11.40 -12.04 -6.47
CA LEU A 50 -11.28 -11.49 -7.83
C LEU A 50 -10.42 -12.39 -8.73
N THR A 51 -9.32 -12.93 -8.21
CA THR A 51 -8.48 -13.87 -8.94
C THR A 51 -9.19 -15.22 -9.14
N SER A 52 -9.93 -15.72 -8.13
CA SER A 52 -10.68 -16.97 -8.24
C SER A 52 -11.80 -16.91 -9.30
N ARG A 53 -12.30 -15.72 -9.61
CA ARG A 53 -13.34 -15.50 -10.64
C ARG A 53 -12.77 -15.20 -12.03
N ASN A 54 -11.44 -15.22 -12.20
CA ASN A 54 -10.74 -14.80 -13.42
C ASN A 54 -11.12 -13.37 -13.89
N ILE A 55 -11.60 -12.51 -12.97
CA ILE A 55 -11.95 -11.13 -13.28
C ILE A 55 -10.69 -10.27 -13.37
N VAL A 56 -9.73 -10.53 -12.46
CA VAL A 56 -8.42 -9.89 -12.46
C VAL A 56 -7.37 -10.98 -12.65
N MET A 57 -6.83 -11.03 -13.87
CA MET A 57 -5.80 -11.98 -14.28
C MET A 57 -4.50 -11.24 -14.45
N TYR A 58 -3.50 -11.57 -13.64
CA TYR A 58 -2.16 -11.01 -13.76
C TYR A 58 -1.33 -11.85 -14.73
N ASN A 59 -0.67 -11.18 -15.68
CA ASN A 59 0.23 -11.85 -16.61
C ASN A 59 1.44 -12.42 -15.84
N PRO A 60 1.73 -13.73 -15.90
CA PRO A 60 2.86 -14.34 -15.20
C PRO A 60 4.22 -13.71 -15.55
N ASP A 61 4.37 -13.12 -16.75
CA ASP A 61 5.61 -12.44 -17.16
C ASP A 61 5.79 -11.06 -16.48
N ALA A 62 4.76 -10.55 -15.83
CA ALA A 62 4.75 -9.22 -15.20
C ALA A 62 4.90 -9.27 -13.67
N ILE A 63 5.02 -10.45 -13.06
CA ILE A 63 5.06 -10.67 -11.61
C ILE A 63 6.36 -11.41 -11.25
N ILE A 64 6.92 -11.18 -10.06
CA ILE A 64 8.12 -11.89 -9.56
C ILE A 64 7.84 -13.39 -9.30
N GLY A 65 6.57 -13.82 -9.36
CA GLY A 65 6.13 -15.21 -9.26
C GLY A 65 5.71 -15.65 -7.85
N VAL A 66 5.88 -14.81 -6.82
CA VAL A 66 5.42 -15.11 -5.45
C VAL A 66 3.95 -14.70 -5.29
N ARG A 67 3.08 -15.67 -5.03
CA ARG A 67 1.64 -15.44 -4.79
C ARG A 67 1.27 -15.81 -3.36
N ILE A 68 0.59 -14.90 -2.66
CA ILE A 68 -0.03 -15.16 -1.36
C ILE A 68 -1.55 -15.14 -1.56
N CYS A 69 -2.25 -16.22 -1.19
CA CYS A 69 -3.69 -16.36 -1.40
C CYS A 69 -4.13 -16.03 -2.83
N SER A 70 -3.45 -16.58 -3.84
CA SER A 70 -3.66 -16.34 -5.28
C SER A 70 -3.34 -14.94 -5.79
N ALA A 71 -3.08 -13.96 -4.91
CA ALA A 71 -2.72 -12.60 -5.26
C ALA A 71 -1.19 -12.41 -5.33
N PRO A 72 -0.66 -11.53 -6.20
CA PRO A 72 0.74 -11.13 -6.19
C PRO A 72 1.13 -10.52 -4.83
N VAL A 73 2.31 -10.82 -4.30
CA VAL A 73 2.84 -10.17 -3.08
C VAL A 73 3.01 -8.67 -3.28
N GLU A 74 3.25 -8.26 -4.51
CA GLU A 74 3.43 -6.88 -4.92
C GLU A 74 2.19 -6.01 -4.65
N ASP A 75 0.98 -6.60 -4.69
CA ASP A 75 -0.25 -5.88 -4.36
C ASP A 75 -0.29 -5.51 -2.88
N LEU A 76 0.28 -6.33 -2.00
CA LEU A 76 0.38 -6.03 -0.56
C LEU A 76 1.32 -4.84 -0.31
N LEU A 77 2.44 -4.80 -1.03
CA LEU A 77 3.39 -3.69 -0.97
C LEU A 77 2.78 -2.40 -1.53
N PHE A 78 2.06 -2.50 -2.65
CA PHE A 78 1.37 -1.36 -3.25
C PHE A 78 0.26 -0.83 -2.33
N GLY A 79 -0.58 -1.71 -1.78
CA GLY A 79 -1.63 -1.34 -0.83
C GLY A 79 -1.06 -0.69 0.43
N PHE A 80 0.05 -1.21 0.96
CA PHE A 80 0.77 -0.59 2.07
C PHE A 80 1.28 0.82 1.73
N ALA A 81 1.93 0.98 0.57
CA ALA A 81 2.46 2.25 0.12
C ALA A 81 1.36 3.31 -0.07
N LEU A 82 0.21 2.89 -0.59
CA LEU A 82 -0.97 3.74 -0.77
C LEU A 82 -1.51 4.23 0.57
N VAL A 83 -1.72 3.32 1.52
CA VAL A 83 -2.24 3.66 2.86
C VAL A 83 -1.28 4.58 3.60
N LEU A 84 0.03 4.29 3.56
CA LEU A 84 1.07 5.13 4.16
C LEU A 84 1.07 6.54 3.55
N SER A 85 1.01 6.64 2.22
CA SER A 85 1.05 7.92 1.52
C SER A 85 -0.18 8.77 1.82
N VAL A 86 -1.39 8.19 1.74
CA VAL A 86 -2.65 8.91 1.97
C VAL A 86 -2.75 9.39 3.41
N MET A 87 -2.45 8.54 4.40
CA MET A 87 -2.47 8.94 5.79
C MET A 87 -1.37 9.96 6.11
N GLY A 88 -0.16 9.78 5.57
CA GLY A 88 0.95 10.73 5.73
C GLY A 88 0.61 12.12 5.21
N MET A 89 -0.01 12.18 4.03
CA MET A 89 -0.50 13.41 3.41
C MET A 89 -1.60 14.08 4.23
N TRP A 90 -2.55 13.28 4.74
CA TRP A 90 -3.62 13.76 5.61
C TRP A 90 -3.09 14.42 6.89
N GLU A 91 -2.20 13.74 7.63
CA GLU A 91 -1.58 14.32 8.83
C GLU A 91 -0.76 15.57 8.51
N PHE A 92 -0.02 15.58 7.40
CA PHE A 92 0.81 16.71 7.01
C PHE A 92 -0.02 17.97 6.72
N TRP A 93 -1.11 17.83 5.95
CA TRP A 93 -2.00 18.94 5.63
C TRP A 93 -2.89 19.34 6.82
N GLY A 94 -3.33 18.38 7.63
CA GLY A 94 -4.05 18.63 8.87
C GLY A 94 -3.23 19.44 9.87
N ARG A 95 -1.94 19.13 10.04
CA ARG A 95 -1.03 19.93 10.91
C ARG A 95 -0.78 21.33 10.40
N LYS A 96 -0.75 21.53 9.08
CA LYS A 96 -0.61 22.87 8.49
C LYS A 96 -1.89 23.72 8.59
N GLY A 97 -2.98 23.18 9.14
CA GLY A 97 -4.24 23.92 9.30
C GLY A 97 -4.93 24.26 7.99
N LEU A 98 -4.52 23.66 6.86
CA LEU A 98 -5.10 23.90 5.53
C LEU A 98 -6.57 23.43 5.43
N GLN A 99 -6.99 22.53 6.31
CA GLN A 99 -8.37 22.02 6.39
C GLN A 99 -9.25 22.74 7.43
N ARG A 100 -8.79 23.85 8.03
CA ARG A 100 -9.57 24.61 9.03
C ARG A 100 -10.50 25.68 8.44
N HIS A 101 -10.78 25.64 7.14
CA HIS A 101 -11.70 26.55 6.47
C HIS A 101 -12.76 25.77 5.68
#